data_AF-A0ABC8J4D5-F1
#
_entry.id   AF-A0ABC8J4D5-F1
#
_cell.length_a   1.000
_cell.length_b   1.000
_cell.length_c   1.000
_cell.angle_alpha   90.00
_cell.angle_beta   90.00
_cell.angle_gamma   90.00
#
_symmetry.space_group_name_H-M   'P 1'
#
loop_
_entity.id
_entity.type
_entity.pdbx_description
1 polymer ?
#
loop_
_entity_poly.entity_id
_entity_poly.type
_entity_poly.pdbx_seq_one_letter_code
_entity_poly.pdbx_strand_id
1 'polypeptide(L)'
;MWLHSYLEATSSVKLFLTICQSISQVIGNQIKRQRKVTAHGFIIASSQVKLANWIFKAYPETSANVKLQDDVLRTRYMNLLFSIIKILHHKPLSDLTEDELSKASKKLSDVTQAGFSVEWLASKLEKVSLEKKTSEDRIRELEQEVEKLKLTMSEEKAKLKKQPSWITKTEIDVSP
;
A
#
# COMPACT_ATOMS: atom_id res chain seq x y z
N MET A 1 -34.13 36.90 -26.74
CA MET A 1 -32.65 37.01 -26.72
C MET A 1 -32.09 37.36 -25.33
N TRP A 2 -32.68 38.30 -24.58
CA TRP A 2 -32.16 38.76 -23.29
C TRP A 2 -32.14 37.73 -22.14
N LEU A 3 -33.16 36.87 -22.02
CA LEU A 3 -33.24 35.85 -20.95
C LEU A 3 -32.17 34.76 -21.07
N HIS A 4 -31.81 34.36 -22.30
CA HIS A 4 -30.81 33.34 -22.55
C HIS A 4 -29.40 33.82 -22.14
N SER A 5 -29.06 35.05 -22.53
CA SER A 5 -27.80 35.70 -22.13
C SER A 5 -27.71 35.92 -20.61
N TYR A 6 -28.82 36.22 -19.93
CA TYR A 6 -28.87 36.34 -18.46
C TYR A 6 -28.67 34.99 -17.74
N LEU A 7 -29.28 33.91 -18.25
CA LEU A 7 -29.12 32.56 -17.72
C LEU A 7 -27.70 32.00 -17.94
N GLU A 8 -27.06 32.32 -19.07
CA GLU A 8 -25.65 31.97 -19.33
C GLU A 8 -24.70 32.75 -18.42
N ALA A 9 -24.95 34.04 -18.19
CA ALA A 9 -24.15 34.87 -17.29
C ALA A 9 -24.21 34.36 -15.84
N THR A 10 -25.41 34.02 -15.36
CA THR A 10 -25.59 33.46 -14.00
C THR A 10 -24.96 32.07 -13.84
N SER A 11 -25.04 31.23 -14.87
CA SER A 11 -24.38 29.91 -14.89
C SER A 11 -22.86 30.03 -14.87
N SER A 12 -22.31 30.97 -15.66
CA SER A 12 -20.87 31.23 -15.73
C SER A 12 -20.30 31.76 -14.41
N VAL A 13 -21.01 32.69 -13.75
CA VAL A 13 -20.60 33.23 -12.44
C VAL A 13 -20.63 32.14 -11.37
N LYS A 14 -21.66 31.28 -11.36
CA LYS A 14 -21.76 30.15 -10.42
C LYS A 14 -20.64 29.13 -10.61
N LEU A 15 -20.29 28.83 -11.86
CA LEU A 15 -19.18 27.95 -12.21
C LEU A 15 -17.84 28.55 -11.74
N PHE A 16 -17.62 29.85 -11.99
CA PHE A 16 -16.41 30.55 -11.54
C PHE A 16 -16.25 30.53 -10.02
N LEU A 17 -17.31 30.85 -9.26
CA LEU A 17 -17.27 30.80 -7.79
C LEU A 17 -16.94 29.39 -7.26
N THR A 18 -17.54 28.36 -7.86
CA THR A 18 -17.29 26.96 -7.48
C THR A 18 -15.83 26.56 -7.76
N ILE A 19 -15.29 26.98 -8.90
CA ILE A 19 -13.89 26.75 -9.26
C ILE A 19 -12.96 27.48 -8.28
N CYS A 20 -13.21 28.76 -7.99
CA CYS A 20 -12.42 29.52 -7.02
C CYS A 20 -12.40 28.87 -5.64
N GLN A 21 -13.56 28.43 -5.15
CA GLN A 21 -13.66 27.77 -3.85
C GLN A 21 -12.91 26.43 -3.81
N SER A 22 -13.01 25.64 -4.88
CA SER A 22 -12.27 24.38 -5.01
C SER A 22 -10.75 24.62 -5.07
N ILE A 23 -10.32 25.65 -5.81
CA ILE A 23 -8.90 26.06 -5.90
C ILE A 23 -8.39 26.52 -4.53
N SER A 24 -9.13 27.38 -3.81
CA SER A 24 -8.75 27.83 -2.46
C SER A 24 -8.60 26.66 -1.48
N GLN A 25 -9.50 25.68 -1.54
CA GLN A 25 -9.44 24.47 -0.72
C GLN A 25 -8.19 23.63 -1.03
N VAL A 26 -7.90 23.43 -2.32
CA VAL A 26 -6.73 22.67 -2.79
C VAL A 26 -5.43 23.38 -2.38
N ILE A 27 -5.34 24.69 -2.60
CA ILE A 27 -4.18 25.52 -2.24
C ILE A 27 -3.97 25.50 -0.73
N GLY A 28 -5.02 25.72 0.06
CA GLY A 28 -4.94 25.70 1.53
C GLY A 28 -4.43 24.34 2.06
N ASN A 29 -4.92 23.24 1.51
CA ASN A 29 -4.45 21.90 1.85
C ASN A 29 -2.99 21.65 1.45
N GLN A 30 -2.55 22.16 0.29
CA GLN A 30 -1.18 22.03 -0.18
C GLN A 30 -0.20 22.83 0.69
N ILE A 31 -0.53 24.08 1.03
CA ILE A 31 0.28 24.93 1.92
C ILE A 31 0.43 24.28 3.31
N LYS A 32 -0.67 23.76 3.87
CA LYS A 32 -0.65 23.03 5.15
C LYS A 32 0.23 21.77 5.10
N ARG A 33 0.27 21.08 3.96
CA ARG A 33 1.16 19.92 3.72
C ARG A 33 2.63 20.31 3.57
N GLN A 34 2.93 21.50 3.06
CA GLN A 34 4.28 22.01 2.83
C GLN A 34 4.91 22.69 4.06
N ARG A 35 4.11 23.05 5.08
CA ARG A 35 4.62 23.68 6.30
C ARG A 35 5.55 22.73 7.05
N LYS A 36 6.83 23.10 7.16
CA LYS A 36 7.82 22.38 7.97
C LYS A 36 7.81 22.90 9.41
N VAL A 37 8.06 22.01 10.36
CA VAL A 37 8.17 22.31 11.80
C VAL A 37 9.33 21.55 12.40
N THR A 38 9.90 22.08 13.47
CA THR A 38 10.95 21.40 14.23
C THR A 38 10.31 20.53 15.31
N ALA A 39 10.61 19.22 15.31
CA ALA A 39 10.17 18.26 16.32
C ALA A 39 11.29 17.26 16.60
N HIS A 40 11.53 16.93 17.87
CA HIS A 40 12.58 15.98 18.30
C HIS A 40 13.99 16.29 17.75
N GLY A 41 14.30 17.57 17.48
CA GLY A 41 15.58 17.97 16.89
C GLY A 41 15.71 17.67 15.39
N PHE A 42 14.57 17.56 14.67
CA PHE A 42 14.49 17.38 13.23
C PHE A 42 13.51 18.37 12.60
N ILE A 43 13.82 18.87 11.40
CA ILE A 43 12.90 19.69 10.61
C ILE A 43 12.06 18.76 9.74
N ILE A 44 10.77 18.63 10.02
CA ILE A 44 9.87 17.68 9.34
C ILE A 44 8.61 18.36 8.82
N ALA A 45 7.95 17.75 7.83
CA ALA A 45 6.66 18.24 7.37
C ALA A 45 5.60 18.11 8.49
N SER A 46 4.70 19.09 8.61
CA SER A 46 3.64 19.09 9.63
C SER A 46 2.77 17.83 9.57
N SER A 47 2.60 17.25 8.38
CA SER A 47 1.87 15.99 8.17
C SER A 47 2.55 14.77 8.78
N GLN A 48 3.86 14.83 9.05
CA GLN A 48 4.67 13.73 9.60
C GLN A 48 4.89 13.83 11.11
N VAL A 49 4.46 14.93 11.76
CA VAL A 49 4.69 15.16 13.20
C VAL A 49 4.09 14.05 14.06
N LYS A 50 2.88 13.58 13.73
CA LYS A 50 2.26 12.46 14.45
C LYS A 50 3.09 11.18 14.36
N LEU A 51 3.64 10.90 13.18
CA LEU A 51 4.50 9.74 12.98
C LEU A 51 5.82 9.89 13.74
N ALA A 52 6.46 11.06 13.70
CA ALA A 52 7.66 11.35 14.47
C ALA A 52 7.44 11.15 15.97
N ASN A 53 6.35 11.70 16.50
CA ASN A 53 6.00 11.53 17.91
C ASN A 53 5.80 10.06 18.28
N TRP A 54 5.18 9.26 17.41
CA TRP A 54 5.03 7.84 17.64
C TRP A 54 6.38 7.12 17.66
N ILE A 55 7.28 7.40 16.70
CA ILE A 55 8.62 6.81 16.64
C ILE A 55 9.37 7.07 17.94
N PHE A 56 9.51 8.34 18.35
CA PHE A 56 10.31 8.68 19.52
C PHE A 56 9.64 8.33 20.86
N LYS A 57 8.32 8.08 20.85
CA LYS A 57 7.63 7.53 22.02
C LYS A 57 7.87 6.02 22.17
N ALA A 58 7.83 5.29 21.06
CA ALA A 58 7.96 3.82 21.05
C ALA A 58 9.42 3.36 21.08
N TYR A 59 10.29 4.11 20.41
CA TYR A 59 11.70 3.80 20.17
C TYR A 59 12.56 5.06 20.40
N PRO A 60 12.61 5.58 21.64
CA PRO A 60 13.36 6.80 21.98
C PRO A 60 14.84 6.74 21.60
N GLU A 61 15.42 5.55 21.54
CA GLU A 61 16.80 5.28 21.12
C GLU A 61 17.08 5.59 19.65
N THR A 62 16.03 5.76 18.82
CA THR A 62 16.14 5.88 17.35
C THR A 62 17.21 6.85 16.87
N SER A 63 17.38 7.98 17.57
CA SER A 63 18.39 8.97 17.23
C SER A 63 19.46 9.20 18.30
N ALA A 64 19.59 8.29 19.28
CA ALA A 64 20.50 8.47 20.41
C ALA A 64 21.97 8.57 20.00
N ASN A 65 22.35 7.84 18.94
CA ASN A 65 23.74 7.74 18.46
C ASN A 65 24.02 8.60 17.22
N VAL A 66 23.06 9.45 16.81
CA VAL A 66 23.17 10.25 15.58
C VAL A 66 24.16 11.39 15.80
N LYS A 67 25.29 11.35 15.09
CA LYS A 67 26.35 12.38 15.14
C LYS A 67 26.21 13.49 14.10
N LEU A 68 25.15 13.44 13.28
CA LEU A 68 24.91 14.44 12.23
C LEU A 68 24.56 15.79 12.85
N GLN A 69 25.39 16.81 12.56
CA GLN A 69 25.15 18.20 12.95
C GLN A 69 24.39 19.00 11.89
N ASP A 70 24.53 18.63 10.61
CA ASP A 70 23.86 19.34 9.51
C ASP A 70 22.36 19.02 9.48
N ASP A 71 21.54 20.06 9.65
CA ASP A 71 20.07 19.95 9.71
C ASP A 71 19.46 19.42 8.41
N VAL A 72 20.07 19.71 7.25
CA VAL A 72 19.61 19.22 5.95
C VAL A 72 19.79 17.70 5.87
N LEU A 73 20.95 17.18 6.27
CA LEU A 73 21.23 15.76 6.35
C LEU A 73 20.32 15.07 7.38
N ARG A 74 20.20 15.61 8.59
CA ARG A 74 19.28 15.08 9.63
C ARG A 74 17.86 14.94 9.09
N THR A 75 17.37 15.99 8.43
CA THR A 75 16.05 16.02 7.79
C THR A 75 15.93 14.97 6.69
N ARG A 76 16.96 14.82 5.85
CA ARG A 76 16.98 13.82 4.76
C ARG A 76 16.87 12.40 5.33
N TYR A 77 17.66 12.04 6.33
CA TYR A 77 17.60 10.72 6.95
C TYR A 77 16.27 10.48 7.69
N MET A 78 15.71 11.49 8.35
CA MET A 78 14.38 11.36 8.96
C MET A 78 13.29 11.10 7.91
N ASN A 79 13.37 11.74 6.73
CA ASN A 79 12.45 11.45 5.63
C ASN A 79 12.66 10.06 5.03
N LEU A 80 13.90 9.54 5.01
CA LEU A 80 14.16 8.15 4.64
C LEU A 80 13.46 7.20 5.64
N LEU A 81 13.58 7.46 6.94
CA LEU A 81 12.93 6.70 8.00
C LEU A 81 11.41 6.66 7.83
N PHE A 82 10.77 7.82 7.63
CA PHE A 82 9.33 7.88 7.33
C PHE A 82 8.95 7.09 6.08
N SER A 83 9.80 7.12 5.04
CA SER A 83 9.54 6.37 3.81
C SER A 83 9.62 4.85 4.02
N ILE A 84 10.53 4.38 4.88
CA ILE A 84 10.64 2.96 5.24
C ILE A 84 9.40 2.53 6.03
N ILE A 85 9.00 3.30 7.05
CA ILE A 85 7.81 3.00 7.86
C ILE A 85 6.55 2.97 6.99
N LYS A 86 6.42 3.89 6.05
CA LYS A 86 5.29 3.89 5.11
C LYS A 86 5.20 2.58 4.32
N ILE A 87 6.34 2.03 3.90
CA ILE A 87 6.38 0.75 3.17
C ILE A 87 6.04 -0.41 4.12
N LEU A 88 6.67 -0.49 5.30
CA LEU A 88 6.60 -1.67 6.16
C LEU A 88 5.37 -1.75 7.08
N HIS A 89 4.75 -0.60 7.40
CA HIS A 89 3.60 -0.54 8.31
C HIS A 89 2.29 -0.16 7.64
N HIS A 90 2.34 0.64 6.57
CA HIS A 90 1.12 1.22 5.99
C HIS A 90 0.75 0.61 4.64
N LYS A 91 1.66 -0.09 3.96
CA LYS A 91 1.35 -0.74 2.69
C LYS A 91 0.81 -2.15 2.94
N PRO A 92 -0.33 -2.53 2.32
CA PRO A 92 -0.81 -3.91 2.37
C PRO A 92 0.23 -4.88 1.80
N LEU A 93 0.29 -6.09 2.36
CA LEU A 93 1.25 -7.12 1.92
C LEU A 93 1.07 -7.49 0.44
N SER A 94 -0.16 -7.51 -0.05
CA SER A 94 -0.51 -7.79 -1.45
C SER A 94 0.06 -6.78 -2.43
N ASP A 95 0.19 -5.52 -2.00
CA ASP A 95 0.58 -4.40 -2.87
C ASP A 95 2.10 -4.15 -2.82
N LEU A 96 2.77 -4.75 -1.83
CA LEU A 96 4.19 -4.64 -1.60
C LEU A 96 4.94 -5.36 -2.73
N THR A 97 6.00 -4.76 -3.28
CA THR A 97 6.85 -5.42 -4.28
C THR A 97 8.23 -5.76 -3.72
N GLU A 98 8.91 -6.72 -4.34
CA GLU A 98 10.30 -7.06 -3.99
C GLU A 98 11.24 -5.86 -4.17
N ASP A 99 11.04 -5.05 -5.21
CA ASP A 99 11.80 -3.83 -5.43
C ASP A 99 11.61 -2.81 -4.30
N GLU A 100 10.40 -2.68 -3.76
CA GLU A 100 10.13 -1.79 -2.63
C GLU A 100 10.80 -2.29 -1.35
N LEU A 101 10.77 -3.60 -1.09
CA LEU A 101 11.48 -4.23 0.02
C LEU A 101 13.00 -4.04 -0.11
N SER A 102 13.56 -4.29 -1.29
CA SER A 102 14.97 -4.06 -1.60
C SER A 102 15.36 -2.60 -1.41
N LYS A 103 14.52 -1.66 -1.88
CA LYS A 103 14.75 -0.23 -1.68
C LYS A 103 14.63 0.18 -0.20
N ALA A 104 13.69 -0.39 0.54
CA ALA A 104 13.56 -0.15 1.98
C ALA A 104 14.80 -0.67 2.72
N SER A 105 15.30 -1.85 2.36
CA SER A 105 16.55 -2.43 2.89
C SER A 105 17.75 -1.51 2.67
N LYS A 106 17.96 -1.04 1.43
CA LYS A 106 19.05 -0.10 1.10
C LYS A 106 18.96 1.20 1.92
N LYS A 107 17.78 1.81 1.98
CA LYS A 107 17.56 3.02 2.78
C LYS A 107 17.78 2.78 4.27
N LEU A 108 17.42 1.60 4.79
CA LEU A 108 17.62 1.24 6.18
C LEU A 108 19.12 1.12 6.49
N SER A 109 19.88 0.54 5.57
CA SER A 109 21.36 0.53 5.64
C SER A 109 21.92 1.94 5.70
N ASP A 110 21.48 2.85 4.81
CA ASP A 110 21.93 4.25 4.80
C ASP A 110 21.64 4.95 6.14
N VAL A 111 20.44 4.76 6.69
CA VAL A 111 20.01 5.34 7.97
C VAL A 111 20.82 4.78 9.14
N THR A 112 21.09 3.48 9.14
CA THR A 112 21.92 2.81 10.15
C THR A 112 23.36 3.33 10.10
N GLN A 113 23.93 3.45 8.90
CA GLN A 113 25.27 4.00 8.69
C GLN A 113 25.38 5.47 9.15
N ALA A 114 24.28 6.21 9.09
CA ALA A 114 24.20 7.58 9.62
C ALA A 114 24.10 7.66 11.16
N GLY A 115 24.13 6.52 11.86
CA GLY A 115 24.15 6.42 13.32
C GLY A 115 22.76 6.40 13.97
N PHE A 116 21.69 6.19 13.21
CA PHE A 116 20.37 5.93 13.79
C PHE A 116 20.30 4.48 14.29
N SER A 117 19.72 4.29 15.47
CA SER A 117 19.45 2.96 16.04
C SER A 117 18.07 2.48 15.59
N VAL A 118 18.04 1.73 14.50
CA VAL A 118 16.81 1.32 13.78
C VAL A 118 16.67 -0.19 13.67
N GLU A 119 17.23 -0.92 14.63
CA GLU A 119 17.18 -2.38 14.71
C GLU A 119 15.73 -2.89 14.72
N TRP A 120 14.82 -2.16 15.37
CA TRP A 120 13.38 -2.46 15.37
C TRP A 120 12.76 -2.46 13.96
N LEU A 121 13.23 -1.58 13.06
CA LEU A 121 12.81 -1.60 11.66
C LEU A 121 13.47 -2.72 10.87
N ALA A 122 14.70 -3.09 11.19
CA ALA A 122 15.38 -4.22 10.57
C ALA A 122 14.61 -5.52 10.83
N SER A 123 14.25 -5.78 12.10
CA SER A 123 13.43 -6.93 12.46
C SER A 123 12.04 -6.90 11.80
N LYS A 124 11.43 -5.72 11.69
CA LYS A 124 10.15 -5.57 11.00
C LYS A 124 10.27 -5.86 9.50
N LEU A 125 11.32 -5.38 8.85
CA LEU A 125 11.60 -5.63 7.43
C LEU A 125 11.73 -7.13 7.17
N GLU A 126 12.55 -7.82 7.97
CA GLU A 126 12.74 -9.28 7.85
C GLU A 126 11.41 -10.03 7.96
N LYS A 127 10.61 -9.70 8.99
CA LYS A 127 9.29 -10.30 9.19
C LYS A 127 8.36 -10.10 8.00
N VAL A 128 8.26 -8.87 7.48
CA VAL A 128 7.39 -8.56 6.34
C VAL A 128 7.86 -9.27 5.07
N SER A 129 9.18 -9.33 4.82
CA SER A 129 9.74 -10.05 3.68
C SER A 129 9.43 -11.55 3.75
N LEU A 130 9.55 -12.14 4.94
CA LEU A 130 9.21 -13.56 5.15
C LEU A 130 7.72 -13.81 4.93
N GLU A 131 6.85 -13.02 5.55
CA GLU A 131 5.39 -13.11 5.38
C GLU A 131 4.98 -13.01 3.92
N LYS A 132 5.59 -12.08 3.16
CA LYS A 132 5.33 -11.92 1.72
C LYS A 132 5.70 -13.17 0.95
N LYS A 133 6.92 -13.68 1.13
CA LYS A 133 7.40 -14.88 0.44
C LYS A 133 6.52 -16.09 0.75
N THR A 134 6.18 -16.31 2.02
CA THR A 134 5.27 -17.40 2.41
C THR A 134 3.90 -17.25 1.77
N SER A 135 3.36 -16.04 1.67
CA SER A 135 2.07 -15.81 0.99
C SER A 135 2.14 -16.13 -0.50
N GLU A 136 3.21 -15.73 -1.19
CA GLU A 136 3.42 -16.00 -2.62
C GLU A 136 3.62 -17.49 -2.90
N ASP A 137 4.38 -18.19 -2.04
CA ASP A 137 4.56 -19.64 -2.14
C ASP A 137 3.22 -20.39 -1.98
N ARG A 138 2.37 -19.98 -1.04
CA ARG A 138 1.02 -20.54 -0.85
C ARG A 138 0.08 -20.27 -2.02
N ILE A 139 0.16 -19.08 -2.62
CA ILE A 139 -0.64 -18.77 -3.82
C ILE A 139 -0.22 -19.69 -4.97
N ARG A 140 1.09 -19.85 -5.19
CA ARG A 140 1.62 -20.73 -6.24
C ARG A 140 1.19 -22.19 -6.05
N GLU A 141 1.21 -22.68 -4.81
CA GLU A 141 0.72 -24.03 -4.47
C GLU A 141 -0.77 -24.19 -4.82
N LEU A 142 -1.61 -23.26 -4.39
CA LEU A 142 -3.04 -23.28 -4.70
C LEU A 142 -3.32 -23.18 -6.20
N GLU A 143 -2.55 -22.40 -6.96
CA GLU A 143 -2.67 -22.33 -8.42
C GLU A 143 -2.40 -23.69 -9.08
N GLN A 144 -1.40 -24.43 -8.59
CA GLN A 144 -1.08 -25.78 -9.07
C GLN A 144 -2.19 -26.79 -8.73
N GLU A 145 -2.75 -26.72 -7.52
CA GLU A 145 -3.87 -27.57 -7.11
C GLU A 145 -5.12 -27.31 -7.96
N VAL A 146 -5.43 -26.04 -8.22
CA VAL A 146 -6.56 -25.65 -9.07
C VAL A 146 -6.38 -26.17 -10.50
N GLU A 147 -5.18 -26.12 -11.05
CA GLU A 147 -4.92 -26.62 -12.41
C GLU A 147 -5.06 -28.16 -12.48
N LYS A 148 -4.54 -28.88 -11.48
CA LYS A 148 -4.72 -30.33 -11.38
C LYS A 148 -6.21 -30.70 -11.29
N LEU A 149 -6.99 -29.99 -10.48
CA LEU A 149 -8.43 -30.23 -10.35
C LEU A 149 -9.17 -29.99 -11.68
N LYS A 150 -8.84 -28.93 -12.42
CA LYS A 150 -9.42 -28.68 -13.74
C LYS A 150 -9.16 -29.80 -14.74
N LEU A 151 -7.95 -30.35 -14.75
CA LEU A 151 -7.60 -31.49 -15.62
C LEU A 151 -8.44 -32.72 -15.25
N THR A 152 -8.48 -33.09 -13.97
CA THR A 152 -9.26 -34.26 -13.52
C THR A 152 -10.75 -34.12 -13.83
N MET A 153 -11.35 -32.95 -13.60
CA MET A 153 -12.75 -32.68 -13.95
C MET A 153 -12.99 -32.79 -15.46
N SER A 154 -12.04 -32.36 -16.29
CA SER A 154 -12.14 -32.47 -17.74
C SER A 154 -12.07 -33.92 -18.23
N GLU A 155 -11.18 -34.72 -17.63
CA GLU A 155 -11.08 -36.16 -17.90
C GLU A 155 -12.36 -36.90 -17.49
N GLU A 156 -12.90 -36.62 -16.30
CA GLU A 156 -14.16 -37.22 -15.82
C GLU A 156 -15.33 -36.84 -16.72
N LYS A 157 -15.43 -35.56 -17.12
CA LYS A 157 -16.46 -35.10 -18.07
C LYS A 157 -16.35 -35.79 -19.42
N ALA A 158 -15.12 -36.06 -19.90
CA ALA A 158 -14.91 -36.82 -21.13
C ALA A 158 -15.31 -38.30 -20.99
N LYS A 159 -15.04 -38.93 -19.83
CA LYS A 159 -15.47 -40.30 -19.54
C LYS A 159 -17.00 -40.41 -19.49
N LEU A 160 -17.69 -39.45 -18.85
CA LEU A 160 -19.16 -39.40 -18.81
C LEU A 160 -19.78 -39.29 -20.21
N LYS A 161 -19.22 -38.46 -21.10
CA LYS A 161 -19.69 -38.34 -22.49
C LYS A 161 -19.51 -39.61 -23.32
N LYS A 162 -18.56 -40.47 -22.94
CA LYS A 162 -18.30 -41.75 -23.62
C LYS A 162 -19.18 -42.89 -23.09
N GLN A 163 -19.90 -42.70 -21.97
CA GLN A 163 -20.83 -43.73 -21.51
C GLN A 163 -22.01 -43.86 -22.50
N PRO A 164 -22.38 -45.09 -22.89
CA PRO A 164 -23.41 -45.31 -23.88
C PRO A 164 -24.82 -45.06 -23.30
N SER A 165 -25.71 -44.52 -24.13
CA SER A 165 -27.05 -44.03 -23.76
C SER A 165 -28.06 -45.07 -23.24
N TRP A 166 -27.70 -46.36 -23.24
CA TRP A 166 -28.56 -47.44 -22.73
C TRP A 166 -28.45 -47.67 -21.22
N ILE A 167 -27.45 -47.07 -20.54
CA ILE A 167 -27.26 -47.21 -19.08
C ILE A 167 -28.24 -46.33 -18.28
N THR A 168 -28.91 -45.35 -18.88
CA THR A 168 -29.89 -44.46 -18.19
C THR A 168 -31.35 -44.93 -18.24
N LYS A 169 -31.68 -46.04 -18.91
CA LYS A 169 -33.04 -46.62 -18.91
C LYS A 169 -33.14 -47.78 -17.93
N THR A 170 -33.27 -47.48 -16.64
CA THR A 170 -33.98 -48.38 -15.71
C THR A 170 -35.24 -47.66 -15.24
N GLU A 171 -36.15 -47.50 -16.19
CA GLU A 171 -37.57 -47.31 -15.87
C GLU A 171 -38.02 -48.66 -15.33
N ILE A 172 -38.20 -48.74 -14.01
CA ILE A 172 -38.81 -49.89 -13.35
C ILE A 172 -40.26 -49.89 -13.80
N ASP A 173 -40.54 -50.66 -14.85
CA ASP A 173 -41.89 -51.02 -15.25
C ASP A 173 -42.46 -51.95 -14.17
N VAL A 174 -43.12 -51.35 -13.18
CA VAL A 174 -44.06 -52.08 -12.33
C VAL A 174 -45.38 -52.08 -13.08
N SER A 175 -45.68 -53.21 -13.71
CA SER A 175 -46.97 -53.50 -14.33
C SER A 175 -47.54 -54.78 -13.69
N PRO A 176 -48.87 -54.95 -13.68
CA PRO A 176 -49.86 -54.21 -12.88
C PRO A 176 -50.22 -54.91 -11.56
#